data_AF-A0A1A9BQQ3-F1
#
_entry.id   AF-A0A1A9BQQ3-F1
#
_cell.length_a   1.000
_cell.length_b   1.000
_cell.length_c   1.000
_cell.angle_alpha   90.00
_cell.angle_beta   90.00
_cell.angle_gamma   90.00
#
_symmetry.space_group_name_H-M   'P 1'
#
loop_
_entity.id
_entity.type
_entity.pdbx_description
1 polymer ?
#
loop_
_entity_poly.entity_id
_entity_poly.type
_entity_poly.pdbx_seq_one_letter_code
_entity_poly.pdbx_strand_id
1 'polypeptide(L)'
;MASIFDPAGGGDVITSGTAGSPKHFTRTSPALTALPGGRFVMAWVEKSADTFSTVPTVTAQLYSDAQLNIGTPVQVSSGNPKNCFHLSAAAVFANGSQERVFLTWAHMTADGKTSIRGSVLTAGPGGLS
;
A
#
# COMPACT_ATOMS: atom_id res chain seq x y z
N MET A 1 7.19 9.90 0.94
CA MET A 1 7.38 9.96 -0.52
C MET A 1 7.83 8.58 -0.94
N ALA A 2 7.27 8.04 -2.01
CA ALA A 2 7.76 6.83 -2.65
C ALA A 2 8.28 7.23 -4.03
N SER A 3 9.50 6.80 -4.36
CA SER A 3 10.13 7.11 -5.64
C SER A 3 10.47 5.81 -6.35
N ILE A 4 10.27 5.81 -7.66
CA ILE A 4 10.67 4.77 -8.58
C ILE A 4 11.90 5.29 -9.31
N PHE A 5 12.95 4.47 -9.30
CA PHE A 5 14.24 4.81 -9.87
C PHE A 5 14.50 3.94 -11.10
N ASP A 6 15.18 4.51 -12.09
CA ASP A 6 15.70 3.77 -13.24
C ASP A 6 17.03 3.13 -12.84
N PRO A 7 17.08 1.78 -12.68
CA PRO A 7 18.32 1.11 -12.35
C PRO A 7 19.34 1.18 -13.50
N ALA A 8 18.91 1.34 -14.75
CA ALA A 8 19.78 1.45 -15.92
C ALA A 8 20.25 2.90 -16.17
N GLY A 9 19.45 3.89 -15.73
CA GLY A 9 19.74 5.33 -15.83
C GLY A 9 20.62 5.89 -14.72
N GLY A 10 21.44 5.08 -14.04
CA GLY A 10 22.31 5.57 -12.97
C GLY A 10 21.59 5.98 -11.67
N GLY A 11 20.36 5.51 -11.46
CA GLY A 11 19.57 5.83 -10.27
C GLY A 11 18.74 7.10 -10.40
N ASP A 12 18.51 7.59 -11.62
CA ASP A 12 17.60 8.68 -11.88
C ASP A 12 16.19 8.34 -11.40
N VAL A 13 15.48 9.33 -10.86
CA VAL A 13 14.07 9.17 -10.47
C VAL A 13 13.23 9.13 -11.75
N ILE A 14 12.71 7.95 -12.11
CA ILE A 14 11.69 7.81 -13.17
C ILE A 14 10.48 8.64 -12.75
N THR A 15 10.11 8.52 -11.48
CA THR A 15 8.93 9.17 -10.94
C THR A 15 8.89 9.13 -9.41
N SER A 16 8.19 10.08 -8.80
CA SER A 16 7.88 10.08 -7.37
C SER A 16 6.39 10.26 -7.12
N GLY A 17 5.80 9.32 -6.39
CA GLY A 17 4.47 9.46 -5.80
C GLY A 17 4.57 9.95 -4.36
N THR A 18 3.89 11.03 -4.01
CA THR A 18 3.54 11.27 -2.61
C THR A 18 2.30 10.45 -2.30
N ALA A 19 2.38 9.61 -1.27
CA ALA A 19 1.26 8.86 -0.71
C ALA A 19 0.22 9.77 -0.01
N GLY A 20 -0.23 10.83 -0.70
CA GLY A 20 -1.19 11.82 -0.23
C GLY A 20 -0.58 12.99 0.55
N SER A 21 -1.31 14.11 0.49
CA SER A 21 -1.39 15.13 1.55
C SER A 21 -2.29 14.59 2.67
N PRO A 22 -2.01 14.90 3.95
CA PRO A 22 -1.13 15.98 4.39
C PRO A 22 0.34 15.56 4.61
N LYS A 23 1.21 16.57 4.76
CA LYS A 23 2.46 16.43 5.51
C LYS A 23 2.10 15.89 6.92
N HIS A 24 3.07 15.40 7.68
CA HIS A 24 2.84 14.87 9.04
C HIS A 24 2.28 13.44 9.13
N PHE A 25 2.60 12.55 8.18
CA PHE A 25 2.37 11.12 8.32
C PHE A 25 3.68 10.35 8.16
N THR A 26 3.97 9.48 9.12
CA THR A 26 5.04 8.48 9.04
C THR A 26 4.51 7.29 8.26
N ARG A 27 5.26 6.87 7.23
CA ARG A 27 4.93 5.73 6.38
C ARG A 27 6.00 4.67 6.51
N THR A 28 5.61 3.43 6.78
CA THR A 28 6.51 2.30 7.09
C THR A 28 5.99 1.01 6.46
N SER A 29 6.78 -0.07 6.52
CA SER A 29 6.41 -1.40 6.00
C SER A 29 5.86 -1.35 4.57
N PRO A 30 6.63 -0.86 3.58
CA PRO A 30 6.17 -0.85 2.21
C PRO A 30 6.04 -2.28 1.67
N ALA A 31 5.02 -2.51 0.86
CA ALA A 31 4.85 -3.73 0.07
C ALA A 31 4.44 -3.36 -1.36
N LEU A 32 4.89 -4.18 -2.33
CA LEU A 32 4.66 -3.95 -3.75
C LEU A 32 4.29 -5.28 -4.42
N THR A 33 3.32 -5.25 -5.33
CA THR A 33 3.10 -6.38 -6.24
C THR A 33 2.78 -5.88 -7.65
N ALA A 34 3.37 -6.56 -8.64
CA ALA A 34 3.16 -6.24 -10.05
C ALA A 34 1.82 -6.82 -10.54
N LEU A 35 1.18 -6.08 -11.44
CA LEU A 35 -0.01 -6.48 -12.16
C LEU A 35 0.26 -6.42 -13.68
N PRO A 36 -0.52 -7.16 -14.49
CA PRO A 36 -0.40 -7.13 -15.94
C PRO A 36 -0.54 -5.71 -16.51
N GLY A 37 0.12 -5.48 -17.65
CA GLY A 37 0.04 -4.20 -18.36
C GLY A 37 0.77 -3.03 -17.69
N GLY A 38 1.87 -3.30 -16.99
CA GLY A 38 2.72 -2.25 -16.38
C GLY A 38 2.14 -1.62 -15.11
N ARG A 39 1.06 -2.19 -14.57
CA ARG A 39 0.43 -1.74 -13.33
C ARG A 39 1.08 -2.37 -12.12
N PHE A 40 0.94 -1.71 -10.97
CA PHE A 40 1.39 -2.26 -9.69
C PHE A 40 0.58 -1.68 -8.54
N VAL A 41 0.44 -2.46 -7.47
CA VAL A 41 -0.13 -2.01 -6.21
C VAL A 41 0.99 -1.75 -5.24
N MET A 42 1.04 -0.54 -4.71
CA MET A 42 1.88 -0.18 -3.59
C MET A 42 1.02 -0.07 -2.34
N ALA A 43 1.46 -0.69 -1.26
CA ALA A 43 0.81 -0.63 0.03
C ALA A 43 1.83 -0.24 1.11
N TRP A 44 1.36 0.44 2.14
CA TRP A 44 2.19 0.91 3.26
C TRP A 44 1.36 0.99 4.53
N VAL A 45 2.04 1.02 5.67
CA VAL A 45 1.44 1.41 6.94
C VAL A 45 1.64 2.91 7.10
N GLU A 46 0.58 3.65 7.40
CA GLU A 46 0.66 5.06 7.75
C GLU A 46 0.11 5.38 9.13
N LYS A 47 0.70 6.40 9.75
CA LYS A 47 0.31 6.92 11.06
C LYS A 47 0.61 8.41 11.11
N SER A 48 -0.24 9.20 11.75
CA SER A 48 0.05 10.61 12.00
C SER A 48 1.36 10.74 12.79
N ALA A 49 2.23 11.61 12.28
CA ALA A 49 3.50 12.02 12.87
C ALA A 49 3.35 13.21 13.82
N ASP A 50 2.19 13.88 13.85
CA ASP A 50 1.96 15.01 14.76
C ASP A 50 1.59 14.55 16.15
N THR A 51 0.57 13.69 16.24
CA THR A 51 0.02 13.28 17.54
C THR A 51 0.54 11.93 17.98
N PHE A 52 1.04 11.12 17.03
CA PHE A 52 1.28 9.68 17.21
C PHE A 52 0.10 8.93 17.86
N SER A 53 -1.09 9.54 17.91
CA SER A 53 -2.29 9.04 18.59
C SER A 53 -3.27 8.41 17.61
N THR A 54 -3.10 8.64 16.31
CA THR A 54 -3.90 7.98 15.29
C THR A 54 -3.60 6.49 15.26
N VAL A 55 -4.65 5.70 15.07
CA VAL A 55 -4.55 4.27 14.78
C VAL A 55 -3.73 4.08 13.49
N PRO A 56 -2.63 3.30 13.50
CA PRO A 56 -1.90 3.01 12.28
C PRO A 56 -2.75 2.17 11.32
N THR A 57 -2.79 2.60 10.07
CA THR A 57 -3.62 1.99 9.02
C THR A 57 -2.76 1.39 7.93
N VAL A 58 -3.17 0.25 7.39
CA VAL A 58 -2.65 -0.25 6.12
C VAL A 58 -3.42 0.46 5.01
N THR A 59 -2.69 1.14 4.14
CA THR A 59 -3.20 1.88 3.00
C THR A 59 -2.59 1.31 1.73
N ALA A 60 -3.36 1.27 0.64
CA ALA A 60 -2.89 0.82 -0.66
C ALA A 60 -3.37 1.74 -1.77
N GLN A 61 -2.63 1.79 -2.88
CA GLN A 61 -3.00 2.54 -4.07
C GLN A 61 -2.48 1.84 -5.33
N LEU A 62 -3.25 1.97 -6.41
CA LEU A 62 -2.89 1.44 -7.72
C LEU A 62 -2.10 2.50 -8.51
N TYR A 63 -1.09 2.02 -9.22
CA TYR A 63 -0.19 2.82 -10.04
C TYR A 63 0.03 2.12 -11.38
N SER A 64 0.53 2.87 -12.36
CA SER A 64 1.18 2.34 -13.56
C SER A 64 2.45 3.12 -13.89
N ASP A 65 3.25 2.54 -14.77
CA ASP A 65 4.40 3.19 -15.42
C ASP A 65 4.03 4.48 -16.17
N ALA A 66 2.84 4.54 -16.78
CA ALA A 66 2.33 5.71 -17.50
C ALA A 66 1.57 6.71 -16.62
N GLN A 67 0.98 6.25 -15.51
CA GLN A 67 0.16 7.05 -14.61
C GLN A 67 0.47 6.71 -13.16
N LEU A 68 1.06 7.67 -12.47
CA LEU A 68 1.61 7.55 -11.13
C LEU A 68 0.58 7.45 -10.01
N ASN A 69 -0.70 7.40 -10.35
CA ASN A 69 -1.78 7.19 -9.40
C ASN A 69 -3.06 6.93 -10.19
N ILE A 70 -3.57 5.71 -10.09
CA ILE A 70 -4.86 5.32 -10.63
C ILE A 70 -5.83 5.28 -9.43
N GLY A 71 -6.71 6.27 -9.36
CA GLY A 71 -7.62 6.47 -8.23
C GLY A 71 -6.95 7.00 -6.96
N THR A 72 -7.75 7.10 -5.89
CA THR A 72 -7.28 7.53 -4.57
C THR A 72 -6.77 6.35 -3.75
N PRO A 73 -5.88 6.57 -2.77
CA PRO A 73 -5.53 5.53 -1.80
C PRO A 73 -6.76 5.00 -1.07
N VAL A 74 -6.74 3.71 -0.73
CA VAL A 74 -7.78 3.04 0.05
C VAL A 74 -7.20 2.53 1.37
N GLN A 75 -7.94 2.72 2.45
CA GLN A 75 -7.63 2.08 3.72
C GLN A 75 -8.05 0.61 3.66
N VAL A 76 -7.07 -0.28 3.83
CA VAL A 76 -7.22 -1.74 3.72
C VAL A 76 -7.53 -2.37 5.07
N SER A 77 -6.88 -1.86 6.13
CA SER A 77 -7.07 -2.39 7.48
C SER A 77 -8.30 -1.80 8.16
N SER A 78 -8.93 -2.61 9.01
CA SER A 78 -9.98 -2.18 9.93
C SER A 78 -9.61 -2.51 11.39
N GLY A 79 -10.34 -1.92 12.34
CA GLY A 79 -10.14 -2.10 13.77
C GLY A 79 -9.20 -1.08 14.41
N ASN A 80 -8.79 -1.35 15.65
CA ASN A 80 -8.00 -0.43 16.49
C ASN A 80 -6.64 -1.04 16.89
N PRO A 81 -5.73 -1.35 15.94
CA PRO A 81 -4.39 -1.79 16.26
C PRO A 81 -3.61 -0.73 17.04
N LYS A 82 -2.72 -1.17 17.92
CA LYS A 82 -1.60 -0.37 18.43
C LYS A 82 -0.54 -0.19 17.35
N ASN A 83 -0.30 -1.23 16.54
CA ASN A 83 0.63 -1.18 15.41
C ASN A 83 0.26 -2.15 14.28
N CYS A 84 0.66 -1.80 13.06
CA CYS A 84 0.64 -2.66 11.88
C CYS A 84 2.05 -2.72 11.29
N PHE A 85 2.54 -3.90 10.93
CA PHE A 85 3.91 -4.06 10.39
C PHE A 85 4.07 -5.34 9.56
N HIS A 86 5.23 -5.51 8.92
CA HIS A 86 5.56 -6.66 8.06
C HIS A 86 4.51 -6.91 6.97
N LEU A 87 4.16 -5.83 6.26
CA LEU A 87 3.22 -5.89 5.15
C LEU A 87 3.80 -6.74 4.01
N SER A 88 2.97 -7.57 3.40
CA SER A 88 3.28 -8.34 2.21
C SER A 88 2.14 -8.23 1.21
N ALA A 89 2.47 -8.32 -0.08
CA ALA A 89 1.53 -8.18 -1.18
C ALA A 89 1.74 -9.27 -2.23
N ALA A 90 0.65 -9.87 -2.70
CA ALA A 90 0.68 -10.85 -3.77
C ALA A 90 -0.45 -10.60 -4.76
N ALA A 91 -0.12 -10.56 -6.05
CA ALA A 91 -1.12 -10.61 -7.11
C ALA A 91 -1.85 -11.96 -7.06
N VAL A 92 -3.17 -11.89 -7.08
CA VAL A 92 -4.08 -13.04 -7.10
C VAL A 92 -4.66 -13.14 -8.49
N PHE A 93 -4.06 -13.99 -9.31
CA PHE A 93 -4.57 -14.32 -10.63
C PHE A 93 -5.63 -15.41 -10.48
N ALA A 94 -6.90 -15.00 -10.33
CA ALA A 94 -8.01 -15.92 -10.53
C ALA A 94 -8.24 -16.08 -12.04
N ASN A 95 -8.79 -17.22 -12.47
CA ASN A 95 -9.13 -17.52 -13.88
C ASN A 95 -10.24 -16.62 -14.48
N GLY A 96 -10.47 -15.42 -13.92
CA GLY A 96 -11.46 -14.44 -14.33
C GLY A 96 -10.82 -13.11 -14.76
N SER A 97 -11.65 -12.16 -15.20
CA SER A 97 -11.22 -10.88 -15.77
C SER A 97 -10.76 -9.83 -14.75
N GLN A 98 -10.94 -10.08 -13.45
CA GLN A 98 -10.60 -9.12 -12.41
C GLN A 98 -9.22 -9.40 -11.81
N GLU A 99 -8.33 -8.43 -11.95
CA GLU A 99 -7.06 -8.43 -11.24
C GLU A 99 -7.32 -8.19 -9.75
N ARG A 100 -6.83 -9.11 -8.93
CA ARG A 100 -6.94 -9.01 -7.47
C ARG A 100 -5.57 -9.00 -6.84
N VAL A 101 -5.49 -8.39 -5.67
CA VAL A 101 -4.28 -8.40 -4.84
C VAL A 101 -4.67 -8.84 -3.44
N PHE A 102 -3.89 -9.75 -2.87
CA PHE A 102 -3.98 -10.10 -1.47
C PHE A 102 -2.87 -9.40 -0.70
N LEU A 103 -3.26 -8.67 0.34
CA LEU A 103 -2.36 -8.01 1.27
C LEU A 103 -2.43 -8.72 2.62
N THR A 104 -1.27 -8.93 3.25
CA THR A 104 -1.18 -9.46 4.62
C THR A 104 -0.29 -8.60 5.48
N TRP A 105 -0.62 -8.48 6.76
CA TRP A 105 0.17 -7.70 7.73
C TRP A 105 0.05 -8.29 9.12
N ALA A 106 1.06 -8.02 9.96
CA ALA A 106 0.95 -8.21 11.39
C ALA A 106 0.12 -7.08 12.01
N HIS A 107 -0.85 -7.44 12.83
CA HIS A 107 -1.70 -6.56 13.63
C HIS A 107 -1.37 -6.79 15.10
N MET A 108 -0.94 -5.74 15.80
CA MET A 108 -0.66 -5.77 17.23
C MET A 108 -1.68 -4.95 18.02
N THR A 109 -2.28 -5.55 19.04
CA THR A 109 -3.22 -4.89 19.97
C THR A 109 -2.48 -4.13 21.08
N ALA A 110 -3.20 -3.32 21.86
CA ALA A 110 -2.61 -2.52 22.93
C ALA A 110 -1.97 -3.36 24.05
N ASP A 111 -2.46 -4.58 24.28
CA ASP A 111 -1.89 -5.57 25.22
C ASP A 111 -0.72 -6.37 24.64
N GLY A 112 -0.23 -6.00 23.45
CA GLY A 112 0.96 -6.58 22.83
C GLY A 112 0.73 -7.89 22.08
N LYS A 113 -0.51 -8.41 22.02
CA LYS A 113 -0.80 -9.62 21.23
C LYS A 113 -0.71 -9.32 19.75
N THR A 114 -0.04 -10.19 19.01
CA THR A 114 0.11 -10.10 17.56
C THR A 114 -0.74 -11.14 16.86
N SER A 115 -1.41 -10.74 15.78
CA SER A 115 -2.13 -11.63 14.86
C SER A 115 -1.76 -11.29 13.42
N ILE A 116 -1.89 -12.25 12.50
CA ILE A 116 -1.80 -11.97 11.07
C ILE A 116 -3.19 -11.64 10.55
N ARG A 117 -3.29 -10.56 9.78
CA ARG A 117 -4.51 -10.11 9.09
C ARG A 117 -4.23 -10.06 7.60
N GLY A 118 -5.29 -10.09 6.80
CA GLY A 118 -5.19 -9.87 5.37
C GLY A 118 -6.49 -9.40 4.76
N SER A 119 -6.40 -8.85 3.55
CA SER A 119 -7.53 -8.39 2.76
C SER A 119 -7.26 -8.58 1.28
N VAL A 120 -8.31 -8.87 0.52
CA VAL A 120 -8.26 -8.96 -0.95
C VAL A 120 -8.86 -7.69 -1.51
N LEU A 121 -8.13 -7.04 -2.42
CA LEU A 121 -8.56 -5.86 -3.16
C LEU A 121 -8.73 -6.21 -4.63
N THR A 122 -9.65 -5.53 -5.30
CA THR A 122 -9.81 -5.60 -6.76
C THR A 122 -9.19 -4.35 -7.38
N ALA A 123 -8.38 -4.54 -8.43
CA ALA A 123 -7.80 -3.46 -9.20
C ALA A 123 -8.60 -3.22 -10.48
N GLY A 124 -8.97 -1.96 -10.73
CA GLY A 124 -9.71 -1.56 -11.93
C GLY A 124 -9.30 -0.18 -12.45
N PRO A 125 -9.94 0.29 -13.53
CA PRO A 125 -9.63 1.58 -14.15
C PRO A 125 -9.78 2.79 -13.20
N GLY A 126 -10.63 2.67 -12.19
CA GLY A 126 -10.86 3.71 -11.19
C GLY A 126 -9.96 3.63 -9.94
N GLY A 127 -9.08 2.63 -9.85
CA GLY A 127 -8.23 2.39 -8.69
C GLY A 127 -8.54 1.06 -7.97
N LEU A 128 -8.34 1.04 -6.66
CA LEU A 128 -8.58 -0.12 -5.81
C LEU A 128 -9.96 -0.07 -5.16
N SER A 129 -10.59 -1.24 -4.98
CA SER A 129 -11.84 -1.43 -4.23
C SER A 129 -11.82 -2.72 -3.42
#